data_AF-A0A3B1AIK0-F1
#
_entry.id   AF-A0A3B1AIK0-F1
#
_cell.length_a   1.000
_cell.length_b   1.000
_cell.length_c   1.000
_cell.angle_alpha   90.00
_cell.angle_beta   90.00
_cell.angle_gamma   90.00
#
_symmetry.space_group_name_H-M   'P 1'
#
loop_
_entity.id
_entity.type
_entity.pdbx_description
1 polymer ?
#
loop_
_entity_poly.entity_id
_entity_poly.type
_entity_poly.pdbx_seq_one_letter_code
_entity_poly.pdbx_strand_id
1 'polypeptide(L)'
;MINLLSRCTSAIALILGLIPIASATDFSEFKIIAKETIKQVKSGNITDIDKLIAMQSTLLKLGTAASKDYGATNPKAAKMMKLIVAQANGMKRLSLKEIKTQWHNKAFFKGKGIPAALLADKSKTGNYMDVVINPATTYLLLSKYKTTNDKKLLTKVIGELEEVLNNVNMSN
;
A
#
# COMPACT_ATOMS: atom_id res chain seq x y z
N MET A 1 -20.47 60.54 32.09
CA MET A 1 -20.28 60.62 30.63
C MET A 1 -18.88 60.11 30.29
N ILE A 2 -18.81 59.03 29.47
CA ILE A 2 -17.75 58.70 28.49
C ILE A 2 -16.37 58.29 29.08
N ASN A 3 -16.13 56.97 29.23
CA ASN A 3 -15.36 56.04 28.36
C ASN A 3 -13.83 56.09 28.60
N LEU A 4 -13.22 55.02 29.13
CA LEU A 4 -12.64 53.86 28.42
C LEU A 4 -11.36 54.19 27.64
N LEU A 5 -10.28 53.43 27.90
CA LEU A 5 -9.29 52.86 26.97
C LEU A 5 -7.96 52.63 27.72
N SER A 6 -7.73 51.44 28.26
CA SER A 6 -7.20 50.27 27.55
C SER A 6 -5.78 50.51 27.02
N ARG A 7 -4.78 50.11 27.81
CA ARG A 7 -3.39 49.97 27.35
C ARG A 7 -3.17 48.51 26.97
N CYS A 8 -3.26 48.23 25.67
CA CYS A 8 -2.88 46.95 25.07
C CYS A 8 -1.37 46.71 25.26
N THR A 9 -1.01 45.82 26.18
CA THR A 9 0.27 45.10 26.14
C THR A 9 0.18 44.03 25.05
N SER A 10 0.73 44.32 23.88
CA SER A 10 0.88 43.33 22.80
C SER A 10 1.96 42.31 23.18
N ALA A 11 1.54 41.17 23.75
CA ALA A 11 2.38 39.99 23.87
C ALA A 11 2.45 39.30 22.50
N ILE A 12 3.56 39.47 21.78
CA ILE A 12 3.88 38.68 20.59
C ILE A 12 4.27 37.28 21.07
N ALA A 13 3.30 36.38 21.17
CA ALA A 13 3.54 34.96 21.39
C ALA A 13 4.11 34.36 20.11
N LEU A 14 5.43 34.17 20.09
CA LEU A 14 6.16 33.41 19.08
C LEU A 14 5.71 31.94 19.16
N ILE A 15 4.73 31.56 18.35
CA ILE A 15 4.32 30.17 18.18
C ILE A 15 5.46 29.46 17.45
N LEU A 16 6.35 28.82 18.22
CA LEU A 16 7.26 27.79 17.73
C LEU A 16 6.39 26.67 17.16
N GLY A 17 6.13 26.74 15.86
CA GLY A 17 5.47 25.69 15.12
C GLY A 17 6.31 24.41 15.24
N LEU A 18 5.83 23.48 16.07
CA LEU A 18 6.20 22.08 16.01
C LEU A 18 5.83 21.59 14.61
N ILE A 19 6.79 21.63 13.69
CA ILE A 19 6.65 20.97 12.40
C ILE A 19 6.63 19.48 12.71
N PRO A 20 5.53 18.76 12.47
CA PRO A 20 5.54 17.31 12.62
C PRO A 20 6.54 16.76 11.60
N ILE A 21 7.63 16.20 12.10
CA ILE A 21 8.56 15.42 11.29
C ILE A 21 7.76 14.23 10.78
N ALA A 22 7.53 14.18 9.47
CA ALA A 22 6.86 13.04 8.85
C ALA A 22 7.66 11.77 9.16
N SER A 23 7.13 10.90 10.03
CA SER A 23 7.74 9.61 10.29
C SER A 23 7.67 8.78 9.01
N ALA A 24 8.83 8.36 8.51
CA ALA A 24 8.91 7.37 7.44
C ALA A 24 8.22 6.08 7.89
N THR A 25 7.39 5.51 7.02
CA THR A 25 6.74 4.23 7.30
C THR A 25 7.79 3.12 7.42
N ASP A 26 7.79 2.38 8.54
CA ASP A 26 8.68 1.24 8.70
C ASP A 26 8.15 0.03 7.94
N PHE A 27 8.87 -0.36 6.88
CA PHE A 27 8.57 -1.55 6.07
C PHE A 27 9.39 -2.78 6.45
N SER A 28 10.07 -2.81 7.60
CA SER A 28 10.95 -3.92 7.99
C SER A 28 10.20 -5.24 8.10
N GLU A 29 9.06 -5.27 8.80
CA GLU A 29 8.21 -6.46 8.89
C GLU A 29 7.67 -6.86 7.51
N PHE A 30 7.25 -5.89 6.70
CA PHE A 30 6.78 -6.12 5.32
C PHE A 30 7.85 -6.83 4.50
N LYS A 31 9.09 -6.34 4.53
CA LYS A 31 10.23 -6.91 3.78
C LYS A 31 10.54 -8.33 4.25
N ILE A 32 10.48 -8.60 5.55
CA ILE A 32 10.73 -9.93 6.12
C ILE A 32 9.70 -10.93 5.59
N ILE A 33 8.40 -10.60 5.68
CA ILE A 33 7.33 -11.51 5.25
C ILE A 33 7.38 -11.75 3.74
N ALA A 34 7.60 -10.70 2.93
CA ALA A 34 7.71 -10.83 1.47
C ALA A 34 8.91 -11.71 1.06
N LYS A 35 10.09 -11.48 1.66
CA LYS A 35 11.29 -12.29 1.41
C LYS A 35 11.12 -13.74 1.83
N GLU A 36 10.48 -13.99 2.97
CA GLU A 36 10.20 -15.35 3.44
C GLU A 36 9.25 -16.09 2.49
N THR A 37 8.20 -15.41 2.01
CA THR A 37 7.29 -15.98 1.01
C THR A 37 8.06 -16.33 -0.28
N ILE A 38 8.87 -15.40 -0.80
CA ILE A 38 9.70 -15.65 -2.00
C ILE A 38 10.63 -16.84 -1.78
N LYS A 39 11.31 -16.92 -0.63
CA LYS A 39 12.23 -18.01 -0.30
C LYS A 39 11.54 -19.36 -0.31
N GLN A 40 10.39 -19.49 0.36
CA GLN A 40 9.64 -20.75 0.37
C GLN A 40 9.17 -21.13 -1.03
N VAL A 41 8.65 -20.17 -1.80
CA VAL A 41 8.18 -20.42 -3.17
C VAL A 41 9.34 -20.82 -4.10
N LYS A 42 10.50 -20.15 -4.03
CA LYS A 42 11.70 -20.49 -4.82
C LYS A 42 12.27 -21.86 -4.46
N SER A 43 12.17 -22.28 -3.20
CA SER A 43 12.65 -23.59 -2.77
C SER A 43 11.86 -24.76 -3.39
N GLY A 44 10.64 -24.50 -3.87
CA GLY A 44 9.72 -25.54 -4.36
C GLY A 44 9.12 -26.42 -3.27
N ASN A 45 9.57 -26.28 -2.01
CA ASN A 45 9.15 -27.07 -0.87
C ASN A 45 8.18 -26.28 0.02
N ILE A 46 6.98 -26.02 -0.50
CA ILE A 46 5.92 -25.34 0.27
C ILE A 46 5.28 -26.37 1.21
N THR A 47 5.64 -26.30 2.50
CA THR A 47 5.11 -27.21 3.53
C THR A 47 3.76 -26.74 4.09
N ASP A 48 3.49 -25.44 4.05
CA ASP A 48 2.27 -24.85 4.58
C ASP A 48 1.80 -23.68 3.69
N ILE A 49 0.97 -24.02 2.70
CA ILE A 49 0.40 -23.03 1.79
C ILE A 49 -0.57 -22.07 2.50
N ASP A 50 -1.25 -22.51 3.56
CA ASP A 50 -2.20 -21.68 4.30
C ASP A 50 -1.48 -20.60 5.10
N LYS A 51 -0.31 -20.92 5.67
CA LYS A 51 0.58 -19.93 6.27
C LYS A 51 1.05 -18.88 5.25
N LEU A 52 1.42 -19.29 4.03
CA LEU A 52 1.83 -18.34 2.98
C LEU A 52 0.66 -17.43 2.57
N ILE A 53 -0.56 -17.95 2.48
CA ILE A 53 -1.78 -17.16 2.21
C ILE A 53 -2.05 -16.18 3.37
N ALA A 54 -1.91 -16.63 4.62
CA ALA A 54 -2.10 -15.79 5.80
C ALA A 54 -1.07 -14.65 5.86
N MET A 55 0.20 -14.93 5.52
CA MET A 55 1.25 -13.92 5.38
C MET A 55 0.86 -12.79 4.41
N GLN A 56 0.17 -13.09 3.30
CA GLN A 56 -0.29 -12.06 2.37
C GLN A 56 -1.39 -11.17 2.97
N SER A 57 -2.22 -11.72 3.86
CA SER A 57 -3.18 -10.91 4.62
C SER A 57 -2.48 -9.98 5.61
N THR A 58 -1.34 -10.37 6.18
CA THR A 58 -0.51 -9.48 7.01
C THR A 58 0.13 -8.38 6.16
N LEU A 59 0.75 -8.73 5.03
CA LEU A 59 1.31 -7.74 4.09
C LEU A 59 0.25 -6.74 3.62
N LEU A 60 -0.96 -7.20 3.31
CA LEU A 60 -2.08 -6.34 2.92
C LEU A 60 -2.46 -5.34 4.02
N LYS A 61 -2.46 -5.76 5.30
CA LYS A 61 -2.72 -4.86 6.44
C LYS A 61 -1.62 -3.81 6.58
N LEU A 62 -0.36 -4.23 6.51
CA LEU A 62 0.80 -3.33 6.58
C LEU A 62 0.78 -2.30 5.43
N GLY A 63 0.55 -2.77 4.20
CA GLY A 63 0.40 -1.91 3.03
C GLY A 63 -0.76 -0.93 3.17
N THR A 64 -1.91 -1.38 3.69
CA THR A 64 -3.08 -0.52 3.93
C THR A 64 -2.77 0.59 4.94
N ALA A 65 -2.07 0.27 6.03
CA ALA A 65 -1.62 1.25 7.00
C ALA A 65 -0.65 2.27 6.36
N ALA A 66 0.34 1.78 5.61
CA ALA A 66 1.28 2.61 4.87
C ALA A 66 0.59 3.57 3.89
N SER A 67 -0.37 3.08 3.09
CA SER A 67 -1.16 3.91 2.18
C SER A 67 -1.97 4.98 2.92
N LYS A 68 -2.55 4.62 4.08
CA LYS A 68 -3.30 5.57 4.92
C LYS A 68 -2.41 6.70 5.41
N ASP A 69 -1.24 6.39 5.96
CA ASP A 69 -0.29 7.37 6.50
C ASP A 69 0.27 8.27 5.40
N TYR A 70 0.62 7.68 4.25
CA TYR A 70 1.05 8.43 3.08
C TYR A 70 -0.04 9.38 2.59
N GLY A 71 -1.29 8.90 2.50
CA GLY A 71 -2.44 9.73 2.11
C GLY A 71 -2.73 10.89 3.07
N ALA A 72 -2.51 10.70 4.37
CA ALA A 72 -2.70 11.73 5.39
C ALA A 72 -1.66 12.87 5.29
N THR A 73 -0.45 12.55 4.85
CA THR A 73 0.66 13.50 4.74
C THR A 73 0.86 14.05 3.32
N ASN A 74 0.17 13.49 2.32
CA ASN A 74 0.30 13.88 0.90
C ASN A 74 -1.07 14.22 0.30
N PRO A 75 -1.51 15.49 0.35
CA PRO A 75 -2.84 15.90 -0.13
C PRO A 75 -3.14 15.52 -1.58
N LYS A 76 -2.12 15.55 -2.45
CA LYS A 76 -2.24 15.15 -3.87
C LYS A 76 -2.57 13.65 -4.02
N ALA A 77 -2.11 12.80 -3.10
CA ALA A 77 -2.34 11.36 -3.12
C ALA A 77 -3.57 10.93 -2.27
N ALA A 78 -4.06 11.80 -1.39
CA ALA A 78 -5.07 11.47 -0.38
C ALA A 78 -6.32 10.77 -0.96
N LYS A 79 -6.87 11.28 -2.07
CA LYS A 79 -8.06 10.67 -2.73
C LYS A 79 -7.76 9.24 -3.20
N MET A 80 -6.62 9.02 -3.85
CA MET A 80 -6.22 7.70 -4.35
C MET A 80 -5.94 6.73 -3.20
N MET A 81 -5.26 7.19 -2.15
CA MET A 81 -4.97 6.39 -0.96
C MET A 81 -6.24 6.04 -0.17
N LYS A 82 -7.21 6.95 -0.07
CA LYS A 82 -8.52 6.64 0.54
C LYS A 82 -9.25 5.54 -0.22
N LEU A 83 -9.20 5.58 -1.55
CA LEU A 83 -9.82 4.59 -2.43
C LEU A 83 -9.14 3.21 -2.31
N ILE A 84 -7.81 3.14 -2.32
CA ILE A 84 -7.09 1.86 -2.18
C ILE A 84 -7.38 1.22 -0.82
N VAL A 85 -7.32 2.01 0.27
CA VAL A 85 -7.61 1.57 1.63
C VAL A 85 -9.04 1.03 1.75
N ALA A 86 -10.01 1.72 1.17
CA ALA A 86 -11.41 1.31 1.20
C ALA A 86 -11.67 -0.03 0.48
N GLN A 87 -10.83 -0.38 -0.50
CA GLN A 87 -11.03 -1.57 -1.35
C GLN A 87 -10.07 -2.72 -1.03
N ALA A 88 -9.03 -2.50 -0.23
CA ALA A 88 -7.95 -3.46 0.05
C ALA A 88 -8.47 -4.87 0.38
N ASN A 89 -9.39 -4.98 1.35
CA ASN A 89 -9.98 -6.27 1.73
C ASN A 89 -10.85 -6.90 0.63
N GLY A 90 -11.48 -6.07 -0.21
CA GLY A 90 -12.29 -6.53 -1.35
C GLY A 90 -11.47 -7.15 -2.47
N MET A 91 -10.21 -6.74 -2.63
CA MET A 91 -9.33 -7.25 -3.69
C MET A 91 -9.07 -8.76 -3.57
N LYS A 92 -9.06 -9.30 -2.34
CA LYS A 92 -8.88 -10.74 -2.08
C LYS A 92 -10.05 -11.62 -2.56
N ARG A 93 -11.16 -11.01 -2.97
CA ARG A 93 -12.34 -11.71 -3.50
C ARG A 93 -12.46 -11.63 -5.02
N LEU A 94 -11.54 -10.92 -5.68
CA LEU A 94 -11.52 -10.78 -7.13
C LEU A 94 -10.93 -12.03 -7.78
N SER A 95 -11.31 -12.29 -9.02
CA SER A 95 -10.53 -13.18 -9.89
C SER A 95 -9.19 -12.55 -10.27
N LEU A 96 -8.24 -13.38 -10.69
CA LEU A 96 -6.95 -12.91 -11.23
C LEU A 96 -7.12 -11.99 -12.46
N LYS A 97 -8.18 -12.18 -13.25
CA LYS A 97 -8.51 -11.30 -14.38
C LYS A 97 -9.00 -9.96 -13.88
N GLU A 98 -9.93 -9.95 -12.92
CA GLU A 98 -10.48 -8.72 -12.37
C GLU A 98 -9.44 -7.90 -11.62
N ILE A 99 -8.59 -8.50 -10.79
CA ILE A 99 -7.55 -7.74 -10.09
C ILE A 99 -6.56 -7.11 -11.07
N LYS A 100 -6.20 -7.84 -12.13
CA LYS A 100 -5.35 -7.30 -13.20
C LYS A 100 -6.02 -6.12 -13.91
N THR A 101 -7.27 -6.26 -14.31
CA THR A 101 -7.98 -5.20 -15.04
C THR A 101 -8.27 -3.99 -14.17
N GLN A 102 -8.80 -4.20 -12.97
CA GLN A 102 -9.25 -3.11 -12.09
C GLN A 102 -8.08 -2.37 -11.46
N TRP A 103 -7.05 -3.09 -11.02
CA TRP A 103 -6.01 -2.55 -10.16
C TRP A 103 -4.68 -2.38 -10.90
N HIS A 104 -4.10 -3.46 -11.44
CA HIS A 104 -2.83 -3.38 -12.18
C HIS A 104 -2.94 -2.48 -13.43
N ASN A 105 -4.04 -2.59 -14.19
CA ASN A 105 -4.31 -1.72 -15.35
C ASN A 105 -4.99 -0.38 -14.97
N LYS A 106 -5.17 -0.11 -13.68
CA LYS A 106 -5.70 1.12 -13.10
C LYS A 106 -7.11 1.50 -13.57
N ALA A 107 -7.92 0.55 -14.06
CA ALA A 107 -9.27 0.83 -14.56
C ALA A 107 -10.19 1.40 -13.46
N PHE A 108 -10.05 0.90 -12.22
CA PHE A 108 -10.81 1.40 -11.08
C PHE A 108 -10.56 2.90 -10.85
N PHE A 109 -9.29 3.32 -10.84
CA PHE A 109 -8.91 4.72 -10.61
C PHE A 109 -9.30 5.63 -11.76
N LYS A 110 -9.15 5.17 -13.01
CA LYS A 110 -9.64 5.89 -14.20
C LYS A 110 -11.15 6.15 -14.09
N GLY A 111 -11.92 5.13 -13.70
CA GLY A 111 -13.37 5.26 -13.46
C GLY A 111 -13.76 6.16 -12.28
N LYS A 112 -12.81 6.55 -11.42
CA LYS A 112 -13.01 7.50 -10.30
C LYS A 112 -12.43 8.90 -10.57
N GLY A 113 -11.95 9.13 -11.80
CA GLY A 113 -11.37 10.41 -12.22
C GLY A 113 -10.05 10.73 -11.52
N ILE A 114 -9.23 9.73 -11.21
CA ILE A 114 -7.85 9.98 -10.74
C ILE A 114 -6.98 10.40 -11.93
N PRO A 115 -6.23 11.53 -11.83
CA PRO A 115 -5.35 12.00 -12.91
C PRO A 115 -4.30 10.97 -13.33
N ALA A 116 -4.06 10.85 -14.64
CA ALA A 116 -3.05 9.93 -15.18
C ALA A 116 -1.64 10.16 -14.62
N ALA A 117 -1.29 11.40 -14.27
CA ALA A 117 0.00 11.72 -13.64
C ALA A 117 0.22 11.03 -12.28
N LEU A 118 -0.86 10.84 -11.50
CA LEU A 118 -0.79 10.07 -10.24
C LEU A 118 -0.77 8.56 -10.48
N LEU A 119 -1.17 8.15 -11.68
CA LEU A 119 -1.16 6.77 -12.15
C LEU A 119 0.10 6.42 -12.93
N ALA A 120 1.10 7.32 -12.99
CA ALA A 120 2.36 7.03 -13.65
C ALA A 120 3.11 5.92 -12.90
N ASP A 121 3.67 4.98 -13.66
CA ASP A 121 4.48 3.88 -13.13
C ASP A 121 5.67 4.42 -12.35
N LYS A 122 6.02 3.76 -11.24
CA LYS A 122 7.14 4.13 -10.35
C LYS A 122 7.06 5.51 -9.70
N SER A 123 5.88 6.16 -9.71
CA SER A 123 5.64 7.30 -8.83
C SER A 123 5.60 6.84 -7.37
N LYS A 124 5.99 7.68 -6.41
CA LYS A 124 5.89 7.35 -4.98
C LYS A 124 4.46 6.94 -4.60
N THR A 125 3.44 7.61 -5.17
CA THR A 125 2.03 7.25 -5.01
C THR A 125 1.70 5.86 -5.57
N GLY A 126 2.24 5.50 -6.74
CA GLY A 126 2.15 4.15 -7.30
C GLY A 126 2.80 3.09 -6.40
N ASN A 127 3.96 3.39 -5.82
CA ASN A 127 4.62 2.46 -4.90
C ASN A 127 3.73 2.15 -3.67
N TYR A 128 3.10 3.16 -3.07
CA TYR A 128 2.14 2.98 -1.96
C TYR A 128 0.82 2.31 -2.39
N MET A 129 0.52 2.27 -3.68
CA MET A 129 -0.61 1.51 -4.23
C MET A 129 -0.23 0.03 -4.35
N ASP A 130 0.98 -0.27 -4.86
CA ASP A 130 1.44 -1.63 -5.12
C ASP A 130 1.74 -2.42 -3.84
N VAL A 131 2.08 -1.75 -2.73
CA VAL A 131 2.15 -2.38 -1.39
C VAL A 131 0.80 -2.93 -0.90
N VAL A 132 -0.31 -2.59 -1.56
CA VAL A 132 -1.64 -3.17 -1.32
C VAL A 132 -2.02 -4.17 -2.42
N ILE A 133 -1.86 -3.77 -3.69
CA ILE A 133 -2.29 -4.58 -4.83
C ILE A 133 -1.50 -5.89 -4.91
N ASN A 134 -0.17 -5.84 -4.80
CA ASN A 134 0.67 -7.02 -5.03
C ASN A 134 0.47 -8.09 -3.93
N PRO A 135 0.34 -7.75 -2.64
CA PRO A 135 -0.09 -8.72 -1.63
C PRO A 135 -1.48 -9.31 -1.89
N ALA A 136 -2.45 -8.51 -2.35
CA ALA A 136 -3.78 -9.03 -2.70
C ALA A 136 -3.71 -9.98 -3.91
N THR A 137 -2.92 -9.66 -4.94
CA THR A 137 -2.69 -10.54 -6.09
C THR A 137 -2.00 -11.82 -5.67
N THR A 138 -0.99 -11.73 -4.80
CA THR A 138 -0.26 -12.87 -4.26
C THR A 138 -1.18 -13.80 -3.45
N TYR A 139 -2.08 -13.22 -2.65
CA TYR A 139 -3.12 -13.99 -1.95
C TYR A 139 -3.96 -14.82 -2.92
N LEU A 140 -4.42 -14.22 -4.02
CA LEU A 140 -5.23 -14.89 -5.04
C LEU A 140 -4.43 -15.97 -5.78
N LEU A 141 -3.17 -15.70 -6.11
CA LEU A 141 -2.29 -16.65 -6.78
C LEU A 141 -2.01 -17.89 -5.92
N LEU A 142 -1.68 -17.70 -4.64
CA LEU A 142 -1.47 -18.80 -3.69
C LEU A 142 -2.76 -19.58 -3.43
N SER A 143 -3.89 -18.89 -3.29
CA SER A 143 -5.20 -19.53 -3.15
C SER A 143 -5.54 -20.39 -4.37
N LYS A 144 -5.26 -19.89 -5.58
CA LYS A 144 -5.47 -20.67 -6.81
C LYS A 144 -4.50 -21.85 -6.88
N TYR A 145 -3.21 -21.63 -6.55
CA TYR A 145 -2.20 -22.69 -6.50
C TYR A 145 -2.61 -23.82 -5.55
N LYS A 146 -3.14 -23.50 -4.36
CA LYS A 146 -3.66 -24.49 -3.40
C LYS A 146 -4.68 -25.45 -4.05
N THR A 147 -5.48 -24.96 -4.98
CA THR A 147 -6.54 -25.75 -5.63
C THR A 147 -6.12 -26.42 -6.94
N THR A 148 -5.19 -25.83 -7.70
CA THR A 148 -4.83 -26.31 -9.04
C THR A 148 -3.44 -26.94 -9.13
N ASN A 149 -2.59 -26.72 -8.14
CA ASN A 149 -1.17 -27.07 -8.15
C ASN A 149 -0.39 -26.54 -9.38
N ASP A 150 -0.88 -25.47 -10.02
CA ASP A 150 -0.23 -24.88 -11.20
C ASP A 150 1.01 -24.08 -10.78
N LYS A 151 2.19 -24.66 -10.99
CA LYS A 151 3.49 -24.06 -10.64
C LYS A 151 3.75 -22.73 -11.35
N LYS A 152 3.09 -22.41 -12.47
CA LYS A 152 3.23 -21.09 -13.12
C LYS A 152 2.69 -19.96 -12.24
N LEU A 153 1.78 -20.26 -11.31
CA LEU A 153 1.26 -19.29 -10.34
C LEU A 153 2.35 -18.89 -9.33
N LEU A 154 3.22 -19.82 -8.94
CA LEU A 154 4.34 -19.57 -8.03
C LEU A 154 5.37 -18.62 -8.63
N THR A 155 5.64 -18.72 -9.93
CA THR A 155 6.49 -17.73 -10.64
C THR A 155 5.89 -16.33 -10.60
N LYS A 156 4.56 -16.21 -10.72
CA LYS A 156 3.87 -14.92 -10.60
C LYS A 156 3.91 -14.37 -9.17
N VAL A 157 3.78 -15.24 -8.15
CA VAL A 157 3.95 -14.84 -6.73
C VAL A 157 5.31 -14.20 -6.52
N ILE A 158 6.38 -14.80 -7.06
CA ILE A 158 7.73 -14.23 -6.96
C ILE A 158 7.77 -12.85 -7.62
N GLY A 159 7.27 -12.70 -8.85
CA GLY A 159 7.28 -11.43 -9.57
C GLY A 159 6.55 -10.30 -8.83
N GLU A 160 5.33 -10.57 -8.35
CA GLU A 160 4.53 -9.59 -7.59
C GLU A 160 5.26 -9.15 -6.30
N LEU A 161 5.92 -10.09 -5.61
CA LEU A 161 6.64 -9.80 -4.37
C LEU A 161 8.01 -9.14 -4.58
N GLU A 162 8.70 -9.44 -5.67
CA GLU A 162 9.95 -8.76 -6.06
C GLU A 162 9.68 -7.31 -6.46
N GLU A 163 8.60 -7.07 -7.20
CA GLU A 163 8.15 -5.73 -7.56
C GLU A 163 7.86 -4.88 -6.32
N VAL A 164 7.06 -5.39 -5.37
CA VAL A 164 6.73 -4.61 -4.18
C VAL A 164 7.94 -4.36 -3.27
N LEU A 165 8.90 -5.29 -3.20
CA LEU A 165 10.16 -5.07 -2.49
C LEU A 165 10.97 -3.93 -3.11
N ASN A 166 11.00 -3.83 -4.43
CA ASN A 166 11.64 -2.70 -5.12
C ASN A 166 10.92 -1.39 -4.80
N ASN A 167 9.59 -1.38 -4.85
CA ASN A 167 8.77 -0.19 -4.57
C ASN A 167 8.93 0.30 -3.14
N VAL A 168 8.99 -0.60 -2.16
CA VAL A 168 9.25 -0.27 -0.75
C VAL A 168 10.64 0.36 -0.60
N ASN A 169 11.67 -0.17 -1.26
CA ASN A 169 13.02 0.41 -1.18
C ASN A 169 13.11 1.81 -1.80
N MET A 170 12.27 2.12 -2.79
CA MET A 170 12.16 3.44 -3.41
C MET A 170 11.24 4.41 -2.64
N SER A 171 10.54 3.94 -1.61
CA SER A 171 9.57 4.74 -0.84
C SER A 171 10.15 5.33 0.45
N ASN A 172 11.25 4.75 0.91
CA ASN A 172 12.14 5.25 1.96
C ASN A 172 13.12 6.28 1.39
#